data_AF-A0A6N2RH19-F1
#
_entry.id   AF-A0A6N2RH19-F1
#
_cell.length_a   1.000
_cell.length_b   1.000
_cell.length_c   1.000
_cell.angle_alpha   90.00
_cell.angle_beta   90.00
_cell.angle_gamma   90.00
#
_symmetry.space_group_name_H-M   'P 1'
#
loop_
_entity.id
_entity.type
_entity.pdbx_description
1 polymer ?
#
loop_
_entity_poly.entity_id
_entity_poly.type
_entity_poly.pdbx_seq_one_letter_code
_entity_poly.pdbx_strand_id
1 'polypeptide(L)'
;MAGLIDTSSRNLKAELVRHRKTRGDLAKAWGCALNTVDKRLDGSIPLTIKEIEEAAPVLDMDSTQLLMLLIQPIDSITKFHV
;
A
#
# COMPACT_ATOMS: atom_id res chain seq x y z
N MET A 1 15.81 3.65 7.98
CA MET A 1 14.44 4.06 7.60
C MET A 1 14.12 3.77 6.14
N ALA A 2 15.05 3.93 5.19
CA ALA A 2 14.82 3.62 3.76
C ALA A 2 14.28 2.19 3.50
N GLY A 3 14.77 1.17 4.23
CA GLY A 3 14.30 -0.20 4.05
C GLY A 3 12.83 -0.43 4.44
N LEU A 4 12.27 0.35 5.39
CA LEU A 4 10.87 0.22 5.78
C LEU A 4 9.94 0.87 4.76
N ILE A 5 10.36 2.00 4.18
CA ILE A 5 9.63 2.72 3.13
C ILE A 5 9.54 1.87 1.87
N ASP A 6 10.67 1.30 1.45
CA ASP A 6 10.72 0.41 0.29
C ASP A 6 9.88 -0.87 0.50
N THR A 7 9.78 -1.34 1.75
CA THR A 7 8.92 -2.49 2.10
C THR A 7 7.44 -2.13 2.02
N SER A 8 7.00 -1.02 2.60
CA SER A 8 5.59 -0.62 2.62
C SER A 8 5.05 -0.28 1.23
N SER A 9 5.84 0.42 0.40
CA SER A 9 5.47 0.73 -0.98
C SER A 9 5.28 -0.53 -1.83
N ARG A 10 6.20 -1.48 -1.74
CA ARG A 10 6.11 -2.77 -2.46
C ARG A 10 4.95 -3.63 -1.98
N ASN A 11 4.73 -3.69 -0.66
CA ASN A 11 3.63 -4.46 -0.10
C ASN A 11 2.28 -3.84 -0.50
N LEU A 12 2.12 -2.52 -0.46
CA LEU A 12 0.91 -1.85 -0.93
C LEU A 12 0.63 -2.16 -2.41
N LYS A 13 1.66 -2.11 -3.25
CA LYS A 13 1.56 -2.49 -4.67
C LYS A 13 1.11 -3.94 -4.84
N ALA A 14 1.60 -4.86 -4.02
CA ALA A 14 1.18 -6.26 -4.05
C ALA A 14 -0.27 -6.45 -3.59
N GLU A 15 -0.70 -5.73 -2.54
CA GLU A 15 -2.08 -5.78 -2.06
C GLU A 15 -3.09 -5.26 -3.09
N LEU A 16 -2.74 -4.22 -3.85
CA LEU A 16 -3.59 -3.79 -4.98
C LEU A 16 -3.85 -4.94 -5.96
N VAL A 17 -2.81 -5.72 -6.30
CA VAL A 17 -2.95 -6.86 -7.22
C VAL A 17 -3.81 -7.95 -6.60
N ARG A 18 -3.60 -8.29 -5.32
CA ARG A 18 -4.39 -9.30 -4.59
C ARG A 18 -5.87 -8.96 -4.53
N HIS A 19 -6.19 -7.69 -4.31
CA HIS A 19 -7.55 -7.18 -4.18
C HIS A 19 -8.15 -6.73 -5.52
N ARG A 20 -7.45 -6.93 -6.64
CA ARG A 20 -7.88 -6.51 -7.99
C ARG A 20 -8.21 -5.00 -8.06
N LYS A 21 -7.48 -4.18 -7.31
CA LYS A 21 -7.59 -2.72 -7.30
C LYS A 21 -6.49 -2.12 -8.18
N THR A 22 -6.70 -0.88 -8.59
CA THR A 22 -5.81 -0.14 -9.46
C THR A 22 -5.17 1.04 -8.74
N ARG A 23 -4.09 1.56 -9.30
CA ARG A 23 -3.53 2.87 -8.90
C ARG A 23 -4.53 4.03 -9.05
N GLY A 24 -5.54 3.88 -9.91
CA GLY A 24 -6.62 4.86 -10.06
C GLY A 24 -7.54 4.90 -8.84
N ASP A 25 -7.76 3.76 -8.19
CA ASP A 25 -8.54 3.69 -6.96
C ASP A 25 -7.83 4.42 -5.81
N LEU A 26 -6.51 4.26 -5.72
CA LEU A 26 -5.69 5.03 -4.76
C LEU A 26 -5.68 6.53 -5.09
N ALA A 27 -5.53 6.90 -6.37
CA ALA A 27 -5.56 8.30 -6.78
C ALA A 27 -6.87 8.98 -6.37
N LYS A 28 -7.99 8.27 -6.53
CA LYS A 28 -9.31 8.73 -6.08
C LYS A 28 -9.39 8.84 -4.55
N ALA A 29 -8.91 7.83 -3.82
CA ALA A 29 -8.94 7.83 -2.36
C ALA A 29 -8.08 8.95 -1.75
N TRP A 30 -6.89 9.17 -2.29
CA TRP A 30 -5.94 10.18 -1.83
C TRP A 30 -6.20 11.58 -2.40
N GLY A 31 -7.16 11.73 -3.32
CA GLY A 31 -7.46 12.99 -3.99
C GLY A 31 -6.25 13.57 -4.74
N CYS A 32 -5.43 12.72 -5.36
CA CYS A 32 -4.17 13.12 -5.99
C CYS A 32 -4.03 12.60 -7.42
N ALA A 33 -3.02 13.11 -8.14
CA ALA A 33 -2.73 12.67 -9.50
C ALA A 33 -2.03 11.30 -9.52
N LEU A 34 -2.23 10.54 -10.60
CA LEU A 34 -1.62 9.20 -10.78
C LEU A 34 -0.10 9.19 -10.64
N ASN A 35 0.59 10.27 -11.06
CA ASN A 35 2.04 10.37 -10.93
C ASN A 35 2.50 10.44 -9.46
N THR A 36 1.67 10.99 -8.56
CA THR A 36 1.93 10.98 -7.12
C THR A 36 1.77 9.56 -6.58
N VAL A 37 0.74 8.83 -7.02
CA VAL A 37 0.55 7.43 -6.64
C VAL A 37 1.73 6.58 -7.08
N ASP A 38 2.19 6.74 -8.32
CA ASP A 38 3.33 5.98 -8.85
C ASP A 38 4.59 6.20 -7.98
N LYS A 39 4.88 7.45 -7.60
CA LYS A 39 6.00 7.80 -6.72
C LYS A 39 5.88 7.26 -5.29
N ARG A 40 4.67 7.02 -4.80
CA ARG A 40 4.46 6.34 -3.50
C ARG A 40 4.68 4.84 -3.65
N LEU A 41 4.14 4.25 -4.71
CA LEU A 41 4.21 2.80 -4.96
C LEU A 41 5.61 2.31 -5.38
N ASP A 42 6.45 3.18 -5.95
CA ASP A 42 7.86 2.89 -6.25
C ASP A 42 8.83 3.21 -5.10
N GLY A 43 8.33 3.77 -3.99
CA GLY A 43 9.12 4.11 -2.81
C GLY A 43 9.93 5.41 -2.91
N SER A 44 9.79 6.17 -4.00
CA SER A 44 10.46 7.48 -4.16
C SER A 44 9.97 8.51 -3.15
N ILE A 45 8.71 8.40 -2.72
CA ILE A 45 8.13 9.23 -1.66
C ILE A 45 7.49 8.33 -0.60
N PRO A 46 7.79 8.50 0.70
CA PRO A 46 7.25 7.64 1.76
C PRO A 46 5.73 7.73 1.89
N LEU A 47 5.03 6.62 2.13
CA LEU A 47 3.60 6.67 2.48
C LEU A 47 3.39 7.44 3.80
N THR A 48 2.35 8.27 3.85
CA THR A 48 1.89 8.90 5.09
C THR A 48 0.87 8.03 5.81
N ILE A 49 0.68 8.24 7.12
CA ILE A 49 -0.35 7.53 7.90
C ILE A 49 -1.74 7.77 7.29
N LYS A 50 -2.05 9.01 6.91
CA LYS A 50 -3.31 9.37 6.26
C LYS A 50 -3.54 8.58 4.96
N GLU A 51 -2.51 8.44 4.12
CA GLU A 51 -2.63 7.67 2.88
C GLU A 51 -2.86 6.17 3.14
N ILE A 52 -2.32 5.63 4.24
CA ILE A 52 -2.59 4.26 4.68
C ILE A 52 -4.05 4.14 5.15
N GLU A 53 -4.53 5.08 5.97
CA GLU A 53 -5.92 5.11 6.44
C GLU A 53 -6.92 5.20 5.28
N GLU A 54 -6.63 6.02 4.27
CA GLU A 54 -7.48 6.19 3.09
C GLU A 54 -7.37 5.03 2.09
N ALA A 55 -6.24 4.31 2.05
CA ALA A 55 -6.05 3.13 1.20
C ALA A 55 -6.69 1.86 1.79
N ALA A 56 -6.80 1.76 3.11
CA ALA A 56 -7.39 0.60 3.77
C ALA A 56 -8.80 0.24 3.28
N PRO A 57 -9.78 1.16 3.22
CA PRO A 57 -11.11 0.84 2.70
C PRO A 57 -11.10 0.51 1.19
N VAL A 58 -10.11 0.96 0.42
CA VAL A 58 -9.95 0.55 -1.00
C VAL A 58 -9.69 -0.95 -1.10
N LEU A 59 -9.00 -1.51 -0.12
CA LEU A 59 -8.65 -2.93 -0.02
C LEU A 59 -9.64 -3.74 0.85
N ASP A 60 -10.78 -3.14 1.23
CA ASP A 60 -11.78 -3.78 2.09
C ASP A 60 -11.21 -4.19 3.47
N MET A 61 -10.31 -3.36 4.01
CA MET A 61 -9.63 -3.53 5.30
C MET A 61 -9.77 -2.30 6.20
N ASP A 62 -9.48 -2.47 7.49
CA ASP A 62 -9.16 -1.35 8.38
C ASP A 62 -7.67 -0.93 8.27
N SER A 63 -7.36 0.27 8.78
CA SER A 63 -6.01 0.84 8.69
C SER A 63 -4.95 0.05 9.46
N THR A 64 -5.34 -0.65 10.52
CA THR A 64 -4.42 -1.48 11.32
C THR A 64 -4.06 -2.76 10.58
N GLN A 65 -5.06 -3.42 9.98
CA GLN A 65 -4.87 -4.59 9.11
C GLN A 65 -3.93 -4.26 7.95
N LEU A 66 -4.19 -3.14 7.26
CA LEU A 66 -3.31 -2.71 6.17
C LEU A 66 -1.90 -2.42 6.69
N LEU A 67 -1.75 -1.64 7.77
CA LEU A 67 -0.43 -1.33 8.33
C LEU A 67 0.37 -2.58 8.67
N MET A 68 -0.26 -3.61 9.25
CA MET A 68 0.38 -4.89 9.55
C MET A 68 0.89 -5.60 8.30
N LEU A 69 0.19 -5.53 7.17
CA LEU A 69 0.68 -6.07 5.89
C LEU A 69 1.83 -5.24 5.33
N LEU A 70 1.77 -3.91 5.44
CA LEU A 70 2.78 -3.02 4.86
C LEU A 70 4.15 -3.12 5.54
N ILE A 71 4.22 -3.49 6.82
CA ILE A 71 5.49 -3.61 7.54
C ILE A 71 6.09 -5.03 7.50
N GLN A 72 5.39 -6.00 6.91
CA GLN A 72 5.87 -7.38 6.85
C GLN A 72 7.12 -7.50 5.97
N PRO A 73 8.15 -8.27 6.41
CA PRO A 73 9.28 -8.60 5.57
C PRO A 73 8.83 -9.31 4.29
N ILE A 74 9.39 -8.93 3.15
CA ILE A 74 8.99 -9.39 1.81
C ILE A 74 9.06 -10.92 1.67
N ASP A 75 10.00 -11.57 2.36
CA ASP A 75 10.18 -13.03 2.31
C ASP A 75 9.06 -13.81 3.03
N SER A 76 8.19 -13.13 3.79
CA SER A 76 7.09 -13.75 4.54
C SER A 76 5.76 -13.83 3.76
N ILE A 77 5.69 -13.21 2.57
CA ILE A 77 4.47 -13.11 1.75
C ILE A 77 3.97 -14.47 1.21
N THR A 78 4.73 -15.55 1.36
CA THR A 78 4.34 -16.87 0.85
C THR A 78 3.21 -17.57 1.62
N LYS A 79 2.68 -17.02 2.72
CA LYS A 79 1.70 -17.76 3.54
C LYS A 79 0.63 -16.89 4.23
N PHE A 80 -0.36 -16.44 3.46
CA PHE A 80 -1.72 -16.31 3.98
C PHE A 80 -2.66 -17.05 3.02
N HIS A 81 -2.89 -18.33 3.31
CA HIS A 81 -4.12 -19.00 2.92
C HIS A 81 -5.08 -18.78 4.08
N VAL A 82 -6.15 -18.03 3.84
CA VAL A 82 -7.38 -18.05 4.64
C VAL A 82 -8.43 -18.77 3.81
#